data_AF-A0A349QN29-F1
#
_entry.id   AF-A0A349QN29-F1
#
_cell.length_a   1.000
_cell.length_b   1.000
_cell.length_c   1.000
_cell.angle_alpha   90.00
_cell.angle_beta   90.00
_cell.angle_gamma   90.00
#
_symmetry.space_group_name_H-M   'P 1'
#
loop_
_entity.id
_entity.type
_entity.pdbx_description
1 polymer ?
#
loop_
_entity_poly.entity_id
_entity_poly.type
_entity_poly.pdbx_seq_one_letter_code
_entity_poly.pdbx_strand_id
1 'polypeptide(L)'
;MKLIIRAIVTTCIAGVIFLTIMAVSGRMNRSMELKSNLPSAAEGTAENLLTKKYDVTDKAQLEADFLETLADTLDSDSDIRLKVNAADTAKQLLSVSVKEEFKHPNGKDGTVSYDRTVIVNKLKEEEPEICQVSYYLFNTDTDDYKCYEVLTGDVIPIPKNPVLEGKNFMGWFNAEGNALDQSMIVTQDATYYAKWN
;
A
#
# COMPACT_ATOMS: atom_id res chain seq x y z
N MET A 1 42.13 -54.48 -15.25
CA MET A 1 41.29 -54.48 -14.03
C MET A 1 41.30 -53.13 -13.29
N LYS A 2 42.45 -52.59 -12.87
CA LYS A 2 42.53 -51.30 -12.13
C LYS A 2 41.93 -50.10 -12.89
N LEU A 3 42.11 -50.01 -14.21
CA LEU A 3 41.55 -48.91 -15.03
C LEU A 3 40.03 -48.96 -15.13
N ILE A 4 39.45 -50.17 -15.26
CA ILE A 4 37.99 -50.37 -15.32
C ILE A 4 37.36 -50.00 -13.97
N ILE A 5 37.98 -50.41 -12.86
CA ILE A 5 37.52 -50.05 -11.52
C ILE A 5 37.55 -48.52 -11.32
N ARG A 6 38.63 -47.85 -11.74
CA ARG A 6 38.71 -46.38 -11.68
C ARG A 6 37.65 -45.69 -12.52
N ALA A 7 37.37 -46.19 -13.73
CA ALA A 7 36.33 -45.65 -14.60
C ALA A 7 34.94 -45.76 -13.98
N ILE A 8 34.60 -46.93 -13.41
CA ILE A 8 33.32 -47.15 -12.71
C ILE A 8 33.17 -46.20 -11.53
N VAL A 9 34.22 -46.08 -10.69
CA VAL A 9 34.20 -45.20 -9.52
C VAL A 9 34.00 -43.75 -9.93
N THR A 10 34.70 -43.25 -10.96
CA THR A 10 34.55 -41.88 -11.44
C THR A 10 33.14 -41.62 -11.98
N THR A 11 32.57 -42.54 -12.76
CA THR A 11 31.19 -42.41 -13.27
C THR A 11 30.17 -42.40 -12.14
N CYS A 12 30.34 -43.25 -11.12
CA CYS A 12 29.49 -43.23 -9.94
C CYS A 12 29.57 -41.89 -9.19
N ILE A 13 30.78 -41.34 -9.00
CA ILE A 13 30.97 -40.04 -8.35
C ILE A 13 30.30 -38.92 -9.16
N ALA A 14 30.49 -38.90 -10.48
CA ALA A 14 29.86 -37.92 -11.35
C ALA A 14 28.33 -37.99 -11.29
N GLY A 15 27.76 -39.20 -11.26
CA GLY A 15 26.32 -39.42 -11.08
C GLY A 15 25.79 -38.87 -9.75
N VAL A 16 26.51 -39.09 -8.66
CA VAL A 16 26.14 -38.54 -7.34
C VAL A 16 26.20 -37.02 -7.34
N ILE A 17 27.25 -36.42 -7.90
CA ILE A 17 27.37 -34.95 -8.00
C ILE A 17 26.20 -34.38 -8.82
N PHE A 18 25.88 -34.99 -9.95
CA PHE A 18 24.76 -34.56 -10.79
C PHE A 18 23.42 -34.59 -10.04
N LEU A 19 23.13 -35.68 -9.31
CA LEU A 19 21.93 -35.79 -8.47
C LEU A 19 21.87 -34.71 -7.39
N THR A 20 23.01 -34.38 -6.77
CA THR A 20 23.06 -33.30 -5.76
C THR A 20 22.80 -31.93 -6.36
N ILE A 21 23.36 -31.63 -7.54
CA ILE A 21 23.12 -30.37 -8.25
C ILE A 21 21.65 -30.23 -8.63
N MET A 22 21.03 -31.28 -9.18
CA MET A 22 19.61 -31.28 -9.50
C MET A 22 18.74 -31.08 -8.27
N ALA A 23 19.08 -31.72 -7.14
CA ALA A 23 18.34 -31.55 -5.90
C ALA A 23 18.41 -30.10 -5.37
N VAL A 24 19.60 -29.49 -5.42
CA VAL A 24 19.80 -28.08 -4.99
C VAL A 24 19.10 -27.11 -5.93
N SER A 25 19.29 -27.27 -7.25
CA SER A 25 18.68 -26.40 -8.27
C SER A 25 17.15 -26.49 -8.25
N GLY A 26 16.61 -27.70 -8.17
CA GLY A 26 15.16 -27.91 -8.10
C GLY A 26 14.52 -27.33 -6.83
N ARG A 27 15.23 -27.34 -5.69
CA ARG A 27 14.79 -26.65 -4.47
C ARG A 27 14.89 -25.14 -4.61
N MET A 28 15.95 -24.64 -5.25
CA MET A 28 16.16 -23.21 -5.46
C MET A 28 15.08 -22.62 -6.37
N ASN A 29 14.72 -23.30 -7.46
CA ASN A 29 13.62 -22.87 -8.34
C ASN A 29 12.30 -22.76 -7.58
N ARG A 30 11.87 -23.83 -6.90
CA ARG A 30 10.65 -23.83 -6.08
C ARG A 30 10.66 -22.75 -5.00
N SER A 31 11.80 -22.59 -4.32
CA SER A 31 11.98 -21.52 -3.35
C SER A 31 11.82 -20.13 -3.97
N MET A 32 12.35 -19.90 -5.18
CA MET A 32 12.25 -18.60 -5.84
C MET A 32 10.83 -18.32 -6.32
N GLU A 33 10.17 -19.33 -6.88
CA GLU A 33 8.78 -19.26 -7.35
C GLU A 33 7.82 -18.93 -6.20
N LEU A 34 7.90 -19.68 -5.09
CA LEU A 34 7.06 -19.38 -3.93
C LEU A 34 7.39 -18.00 -3.35
N LYS A 35 8.67 -17.61 -3.31
CA LYS A 35 9.07 -16.27 -2.83
C LYS A 35 8.58 -15.14 -3.73
N SER A 36 8.52 -15.33 -5.05
CA SER A 36 8.10 -14.29 -5.99
C SER A 36 6.58 -14.13 -6.05
N ASN A 37 5.85 -15.24 -5.91
CA ASN A 37 4.41 -15.27 -6.16
C ASN A 37 3.58 -15.09 -4.88
N LEU A 38 4.09 -15.55 -3.74
CA LEU A 38 3.41 -15.44 -2.45
C LEU A 38 3.00 -14.01 -2.05
N PRO A 39 3.82 -12.95 -2.28
CA PRO A 39 3.42 -11.59 -1.97
C PRO A 39 2.17 -11.14 -2.71
N SER A 40 2.12 -11.36 -4.03
CA SER A 40 0.99 -10.96 -4.88
C SER A 40 -0.30 -11.67 -4.46
N ALA A 41 -0.22 -12.99 -4.22
CA ALA A 41 -1.37 -13.76 -3.75
C ALA A 41 -1.88 -13.25 -2.39
N ALA A 42 -0.98 -13.01 -1.43
CA ALA A 42 -1.35 -12.50 -0.11
C ALA A 42 -1.95 -11.08 -0.18
N GLU A 43 -1.43 -10.21 -1.05
CA GLU A 43 -1.94 -8.85 -1.24
C GLU A 43 -3.33 -8.86 -1.88
N GLY A 44 -3.53 -9.62 -2.97
CA GLY A 44 -4.83 -9.76 -3.61
C GLY A 44 -5.90 -10.35 -2.69
N THR A 45 -5.57 -11.38 -1.90
CA THR A 45 -6.49 -11.92 -0.90
C THR A 45 -6.80 -10.90 0.20
N ALA A 46 -5.80 -10.17 0.70
CA ALA A 46 -6.01 -9.19 1.74
C ALA A 46 -6.85 -7.98 1.25
N GLU A 47 -6.71 -7.57 0.00
CA GLU A 47 -7.57 -6.55 -0.60
C GLU A 47 -9.02 -7.04 -0.77
N ASN A 48 -9.21 -8.29 -1.18
CA ASN A 48 -10.53 -8.92 -1.28
C ASN A 48 -11.23 -8.99 0.09
N LEU A 49 -10.50 -9.23 1.18
CA LEU A 49 -11.03 -9.15 2.54
C LEU A 49 -11.67 -7.78 2.85
N LEU A 50 -11.09 -6.69 2.32
CA LEU A 50 -11.63 -5.34 2.53
C LEU A 50 -12.81 -4.99 1.61
N THR A 51 -12.78 -5.45 0.35
CA THR A 51 -13.76 -5.03 -0.67
C THR A 51 -15.01 -5.90 -0.68
N LYS A 52 -14.88 -7.21 -0.45
CA LYS A 52 -15.97 -8.18 -0.64
C LYS A 52 -16.84 -8.44 0.60
N LYS A 53 -16.62 -7.74 1.73
CA LYS A 53 -17.40 -7.91 2.99
C LYS A 53 -17.52 -9.39 3.42
N TYR A 54 -16.43 -10.14 3.42
CA TYR A 54 -16.46 -11.46 4.07
C TYR A 54 -16.53 -11.29 5.59
N ASP A 55 -17.28 -12.18 6.24
CA ASP A 55 -17.15 -12.34 7.68
C ASP A 55 -15.94 -13.26 7.94
N VAL A 56 -14.88 -12.72 8.58
CA VAL A 56 -13.61 -13.42 8.86
C VAL A 56 -13.83 -14.70 9.65
N THR A 57 -15.01 -14.84 10.27
CA THR A 57 -15.45 -16.04 10.97
C THR A 57 -15.44 -17.28 10.08
N ASP A 58 -15.61 -17.14 8.75
CA ASP A 58 -15.41 -18.23 7.80
C ASP A 58 -13.96 -18.32 7.30
N LYS A 59 -13.10 -18.84 8.19
CA LYS A 59 -11.69 -19.09 7.90
C LYS A 59 -11.48 -19.99 6.68
N ALA A 60 -12.40 -20.90 6.39
CA ALA A 60 -12.26 -21.84 5.28
C ALA A 60 -12.40 -21.15 3.93
N GLN A 61 -13.30 -20.17 3.82
CA GLN A 61 -13.45 -19.37 2.61
C GLN A 61 -12.23 -18.50 2.32
N LEU A 62 -11.64 -17.90 3.36
CA LEU A 62 -10.39 -17.14 3.23
C LEU A 62 -9.22 -18.02 2.76
N GLU A 63 -9.12 -19.23 3.32
CA GLU A 63 -8.11 -20.20 2.90
C GLU A 63 -8.30 -20.64 1.45
N ALA A 64 -9.54 -20.85 1.02
CA ALA A 64 -9.87 -21.23 -0.36
C ALA A 64 -9.51 -20.12 -1.37
N ASP A 65 -9.95 -18.88 -1.13
CA ASP A 65 -9.66 -17.73 -2.01
C ASP A 65 -8.14 -17.49 -2.12
N PHE A 66 -7.41 -17.65 -1.00
CA PHE A 66 -5.96 -17.55 -1.00
C PHE A 66 -5.32 -18.65 -1.83
N LEU A 67 -5.74 -19.91 -1.63
CA LEU A 67 -5.20 -21.06 -2.35
C LEU A 67 -5.51 -20.98 -3.84
N GLU A 68 -6.69 -20.50 -4.23
CA GLU A 68 -7.05 -20.24 -5.63
C GLU A 68 -6.10 -19.20 -6.24
N THR A 69 -5.98 -18.03 -5.60
CA THR A 69 -5.08 -16.96 -6.07
C THR A 69 -3.63 -17.43 -6.16
N LEU A 70 -3.17 -18.20 -5.17
CA LEU A 70 -1.82 -18.73 -5.15
C LEU A 70 -1.62 -19.79 -6.25
N ALA A 71 -2.58 -20.70 -6.43
CA ALA A 71 -2.54 -21.73 -7.47
C ALA A 71 -2.50 -21.14 -8.88
N ASP A 72 -3.22 -20.03 -9.14
CA ASP A 72 -3.17 -19.31 -10.42
C ASP A 72 -1.78 -18.74 -10.74
N THR A 73 -0.96 -18.50 -9.71
CA THR A 73 0.37 -17.88 -9.84
C THR A 73 1.52 -18.87 -9.81
N LEU A 74 1.30 -20.09 -9.31
CA LEU A 74 2.31 -21.14 -9.24
C LEU A 74 2.24 -22.02 -10.49
N ASP A 75 3.40 -22.28 -11.08
CA ASP A 75 3.59 -23.18 -12.22
C ASP A 75 3.87 -24.63 -11.74
N SER A 76 4.29 -24.80 -10.48
CA SER A 76 4.62 -26.11 -9.87
C SER A 76 3.38 -26.92 -9.45
N ASP A 77 3.42 -28.23 -9.73
CA ASP A 77 2.40 -29.24 -9.41
C ASP A 77 2.53 -29.85 -8.00
N SER A 78 2.96 -29.07 -7.01
CA SER A 78 3.37 -29.54 -5.69
C SER A 78 2.26 -29.51 -4.63
N ASP A 79 2.45 -30.31 -3.56
CA ASP A 79 1.53 -30.30 -2.41
C ASP A 79 1.77 -29.03 -1.59
N ILE A 80 0.84 -28.09 -1.68
CA ILE A 80 0.90 -26.80 -0.98
C ILE A 80 0.03 -26.87 0.27
N ARG A 81 0.63 -26.52 1.40
CA ARG A 81 -0.06 -26.40 2.69
C ARG A 81 -0.06 -24.95 3.13
N LEU A 82 -1.26 -24.40 3.25
CA LEU A 82 -1.49 -23.09 3.83
C LEU A 82 -1.72 -23.19 5.33
N LYS A 83 -1.19 -22.22 6.07
CA LYS A 83 -1.57 -21.93 7.45
C LYS A 83 -1.83 -20.44 7.59
N VAL A 84 -3.07 -20.07 7.90
CA VAL A 84 -3.39 -18.69 8.32
C VAL A 84 -2.95 -18.50 9.76
N ASN A 85 -1.97 -17.62 9.97
CA ASN A 85 -1.44 -17.27 11.29
C ASN A 85 -2.30 -16.20 11.96
N ALA A 86 -2.76 -15.21 11.20
CA ALA A 86 -3.65 -14.16 11.66
C ALA A 86 -4.47 -13.61 10.49
N ALA A 87 -5.74 -13.31 10.71
CA ALA A 87 -6.58 -12.57 9.79
C ALA A 87 -7.50 -11.68 10.62
N ASP A 88 -7.46 -10.37 10.39
CA ASP A 88 -8.23 -9.40 11.16
C ASP A 88 -8.66 -8.27 10.22
N THR A 89 -9.95 -8.24 9.86
CA THR A 89 -10.51 -7.21 8.99
C THR A 89 -10.52 -5.83 9.63
N ALA A 90 -10.71 -5.74 10.96
CA ALA A 90 -10.70 -4.47 11.66
C ALA A 90 -9.29 -3.85 11.68
N LYS A 91 -8.26 -4.68 11.82
CA LYS A 91 -6.84 -4.26 11.73
C LYS A 91 -6.29 -4.33 10.30
N GLN A 92 -7.11 -4.71 9.33
CA GLN A 92 -6.75 -4.86 7.92
C GLN A 92 -5.50 -5.73 7.72
N LEU A 93 -5.38 -6.82 8.48
CA LEU A 93 -4.18 -7.66 8.59
C LEU A 93 -4.47 -9.05 8.05
N LEU A 94 -3.56 -9.57 7.23
CA LEU A 94 -3.50 -10.99 6.83
C LEU A 94 -2.08 -11.50 7.01
N SER A 95 -1.90 -12.59 7.74
CA SER A 95 -0.62 -13.28 7.95
C SER A 95 -0.77 -14.75 7.65
N VAL A 96 0.05 -15.24 6.73
CA VAL A 96 0.02 -16.61 6.21
C VAL A 96 1.41 -17.22 6.21
N SER A 97 1.46 -18.54 6.40
CA SER A 97 2.62 -19.39 6.17
C SER A 97 2.26 -20.41 5.11
N VAL A 98 3.09 -20.52 4.07
CA VAL A 98 2.92 -21.51 3.01
C VAL A 98 4.10 -22.47 3.05
N LYS A 99 3.80 -23.77 3.05
CA LYS A 99 4.76 -24.85 3.01
C LYS A 99 4.47 -25.72 1.79
N GLU A 100 5.48 -25.92 0.97
CA GLU A 100 5.43 -26.80 -0.21
C GLU A 100 6.25 -28.07 0.05
N GLU A 101 5.68 -29.23 -0.25
CA GLU A 101 6.32 -30.54 -0.15
C GLU A 101 6.47 -31.19 -1.54
N PHE A 102 7.65 -31.74 -1.84
CA PHE A 102 7.95 -32.36 -3.15
C PHE A 102 9.00 -33.47 -3.01
N LYS A 103 9.18 -34.29 -4.07
CA LYS A 103 10.20 -35.35 -4.10
C LYS A 103 11.41 -34.93 -4.94
N HIS A 104 12.62 -35.14 -4.40
CA HIS A 104 13.86 -35.01 -5.15
C HIS A 104 14.07 -36.20 -6.10
N PRO A 105 14.90 -36.07 -7.15
CA PRO A 105 15.22 -37.19 -8.06
C PRO A 105 15.83 -38.43 -7.37
N ASN A 106 16.36 -38.26 -6.16
CA ASN A 106 16.88 -39.35 -5.33
C ASN A 106 15.80 -40.01 -4.43
N GLY A 107 14.52 -39.65 -4.59
CA GLY A 107 13.38 -40.15 -3.83
C GLY A 107 13.19 -39.54 -2.43
N LYS A 108 14.10 -38.68 -1.97
CA LYS A 108 13.98 -38.00 -0.69
C LYS A 108 12.96 -36.86 -0.75
N ASP A 109 12.29 -36.63 0.37
CA ASP A 109 11.42 -35.48 0.53
C ASP A 109 12.22 -34.17 0.54
N GLY A 110 11.67 -33.18 -0.16
CA GLY A 110 12.08 -31.80 -0.21
C GLY A 110 10.98 -30.91 0.33
N THR A 111 11.37 -29.79 0.92
CA THR A 111 10.42 -28.81 1.47
C THR A 111 10.96 -27.40 1.30
N VAL A 112 10.07 -26.48 0.95
CA VAL A 112 10.28 -25.03 1.05
C VAL A 112 9.13 -24.40 1.82
N SER A 113 9.40 -23.31 2.55
CA SER A 113 8.40 -22.62 3.37
C SER A 113 8.67 -21.13 3.37
N TYR A 114 7.61 -20.33 3.26
CA TYR A 114 7.68 -18.88 3.33
C TYR A 114 6.51 -18.32 4.12
N ASP A 115 6.79 -17.26 4.87
CA ASP A 115 5.79 -16.50 5.62
C ASP A 115 5.58 -15.15 4.95
N ARG A 116 4.33 -14.70 4.89
CA ARG A 116 3.98 -13.36 4.40
C ARG A 116 2.93 -12.75 5.31
N THR A 117 3.16 -11.50 5.67
CA THR A 117 2.18 -10.67 6.38
C THR A 117 1.91 -9.42 5.56
N VAL A 118 0.63 -9.14 5.34
CA VAL A 118 0.11 -8.01 4.59
C VAL A 118 -0.75 -7.19 5.54
N ILE A 119 -0.52 -5.88 5.56
CA ILE A 119 -1.37 -4.90 6.24
C ILE A 119 -1.93 -4.01 5.13
N VAL A 120 -3.23 -4.13 4.88
CA VAL A 120 -3.90 -3.37 3.84
C VAL A 120 -4.34 -2.05 4.41
N ASN A 121 -3.39 -1.14 4.57
CA ASN A 121 -3.70 0.21 5.01
C ASN A 121 -4.24 1.01 3.81
N LYS A 122 -5.55 0.98 3.61
CA LYS A 122 -6.21 2.06 2.87
C LYS A 122 -6.33 3.22 3.85
N LEU A 123 -5.26 3.99 4.00
CA LEU A 123 -5.44 5.38 4.39
C LEU A 123 -6.47 5.89 3.38
N LYS A 124 -7.68 6.22 3.84
CA LYS A 124 -8.46 7.16 3.06
C LYS A 124 -7.55 8.37 2.96
N GLU A 125 -6.95 8.60 1.80
CA GLU A 125 -6.67 9.96 1.39
C GLU A 125 -8.04 10.63 1.33
N GLU A 126 -8.54 11.06 2.50
CA GLU A 126 -9.46 12.18 2.51
C GLU A 126 -8.61 13.32 1.97
N GLU A 127 -8.70 13.54 0.65
CA GLU A 127 -8.14 14.73 0.03
C GLU A 127 -8.62 15.88 0.90
N PRO A 128 -7.71 16.59 1.56
CA PRO A 128 -8.12 17.55 2.56
C PRO A 128 -8.93 18.61 1.83
N GLU A 129 -10.12 18.91 2.35
CA GLU A 129 -11.02 19.86 1.71
C GLU A 129 -10.36 21.24 1.75
N ILE A 130 -9.94 21.75 0.59
CA ILE A 130 -9.29 23.06 0.45
C ILE A 130 -10.37 24.09 0.13
N CYS A 131 -10.34 25.22 0.83
CA CYS A 131 -11.13 26.41 0.52
C CYS A 131 -10.24 27.51 -0.03
N GLN A 132 -10.83 28.36 -0.88
CA GLN A 132 -10.21 29.54 -1.44
C GLN A 132 -10.57 30.78 -0.63
N VAL A 133 -9.55 31.51 -0.15
CA VAL A 133 -9.73 32.81 0.51
C VAL A 133 -9.16 33.92 -0.35
N SER A 134 -10.04 34.77 -0.88
CA SER A 134 -9.69 35.85 -1.80
C SER A 134 -9.85 37.23 -1.16
N TYR A 135 -8.87 38.10 -1.39
CA TYR A 135 -8.81 39.45 -0.86
C TYR A 135 -8.80 40.48 -1.99
N TYR A 136 -9.64 41.50 -1.93
CA TYR A 136 -9.75 42.54 -2.96
C TYR A 136 -9.58 43.94 -2.36
N LEU A 137 -8.91 44.86 -3.06
CA LEU A 137 -8.73 46.22 -2.56
C LEU A 137 -10.03 47.04 -2.63
N PHE A 138 -10.85 46.76 -3.64
CA PHE A 138 -12.18 47.33 -3.84
C PHE A 138 -13.18 46.26 -4.26
N ASN A 139 -14.47 46.49 -3.99
CA ASN A 139 -15.56 45.58 -4.38
C ASN A 139 -15.86 45.56 -5.88
N THR A 140 -15.25 46.47 -6.64
CA THR A 140 -15.34 46.54 -8.11
C THR A 140 -14.17 45.87 -8.82
N ASP A 141 -13.18 45.39 -8.07
CA ASP A 141 -11.98 44.78 -8.66
C ASP A 141 -12.32 43.40 -9.23
N THR A 142 -11.81 43.13 -10.44
CA THR A 142 -11.93 41.82 -11.09
C THR A 142 -10.81 40.88 -10.63
N ASP A 143 -9.64 41.43 -10.34
CA ASP A 143 -8.45 40.69 -9.91
C ASP A 143 -8.26 40.81 -8.39
N ASP A 144 -7.92 39.71 -7.73
CA ASP A 144 -7.65 39.69 -6.31
C ASP A 144 -6.28 40.31 -5.97
N TYR A 145 -6.22 40.99 -4.83
CA TYR A 145 -4.98 41.44 -4.21
C TYR A 145 -4.14 40.25 -3.74
N LYS A 146 -4.79 39.28 -3.11
CA LYS A 146 -4.22 38.01 -2.65
C LYS A 146 -5.27 36.91 -2.62
N CYS A 147 -4.83 35.72 -3.01
CA CYS A 147 -5.58 34.48 -2.89
C CYS A 147 -4.75 33.45 -2.14
N TYR A 148 -5.39 32.74 -1.23
CA TYR A 148 -4.81 31.62 -0.50
C TYR A 148 -5.67 30.38 -0.64
N GLU A 149 -5.03 29.23 -0.81
CA GLU A 149 -5.62 27.91 -0.68
C GLU A 149 -5.35 27.41 0.74
N VAL A 150 -6.41 27.12 1.49
CA VAL A 150 -6.35 26.85 2.93
C VAL A 150 -7.18 25.61 3.26
N LEU A 151 -6.69 24.75 4.15
CA LEU A 151 -7.44 23.57 4.57
C LEU A 151 -8.67 23.97 5.39
N THR A 152 -9.79 23.30 5.15
CA THR A 152 -11.02 23.48 5.91
C THR A 152 -10.77 23.21 7.39
N GLY A 153 -11.10 24.18 8.24
CA GLY A 153 -10.85 24.17 9.68
C GLY A 153 -9.58 24.88 10.13
N ASP A 154 -8.68 25.26 9.20
CA ASP A 154 -7.51 26.07 9.52
C ASP A 154 -7.87 27.56 9.66
N VAL A 155 -6.95 28.32 10.25
CA VAL A 155 -7.10 29.78 10.46
C VAL A 155 -6.99 30.52 9.13
N ILE A 156 -7.88 31.51 8.93
CA ILE A 156 -7.89 32.36 7.75
C ILE A 156 -6.58 33.19 7.70
N PRO A 157 -5.76 33.07 6.64
CA PRO A 157 -4.50 33.80 6.52
C PRO A 157 -4.75 35.28 6.23
N ILE A 158 -4.23 36.17 7.07
CA ILE A 158 -4.33 37.62 6.85
C ILE A 158 -3.16 38.09 5.99
N PRO A 159 -3.41 38.69 4.81
CA PRO A 159 -2.35 39.21 3.97
C PRO A 159 -1.72 40.45 4.60
N LYS A 160 -0.53 40.81 4.12
CA LYS A 160 0.11 42.08 4.47
C LYS A 160 -0.83 43.25 4.17
N ASN A 161 -0.91 44.21 5.08
CA ASN A 161 -1.75 45.40 4.91
C ASN A 161 -1.39 46.13 3.60
N PRO A 162 -2.38 46.38 2.72
CA PRO A 162 -2.16 47.16 1.51
C PRO A 162 -1.92 48.63 1.87
N VAL A 163 -1.20 49.33 1.00
CA VAL A 163 -0.91 50.76 1.15
C VAL A 163 -1.46 51.47 -0.07
N LEU A 164 -2.24 52.52 0.15
CA LEU A 164 -2.82 53.33 -0.91
C LEU A 164 -2.68 54.80 -0.55
N GLU A 165 -2.16 55.60 -1.48
CA GLU A 165 -1.86 57.01 -1.24
C GLU A 165 -3.13 57.80 -0.87
N GLY A 166 -3.06 58.58 0.20
CA GLY A 166 -4.18 59.40 0.68
C GLY A 166 -5.31 58.63 1.36
N LYS A 167 -5.16 57.31 1.62
CA LYS A 167 -6.14 56.48 2.31
C LYS A 167 -5.51 55.72 3.47
N ASN A 168 -6.27 55.55 4.56
CA ASN A 168 -5.87 54.73 5.70
C ASN A 168 -6.58 53.37 5.65
N PHE A 169 -5.81 52.29 5.70
CA PHE A 169 -6.35 50.93 5.71
C PHE A 169 -6.99 50.62 7.07
N MET A 170 -8.28 50.29 7.07
CA MET A 170 -9.06 50.04 8.29
C MET A 170 -9.20 48.54 8.63
N GLY A 171 -8.85 47.64 7.71
CA GLY A 171 -9.02 46.21 7.87
C GLY A 171 -9.73 45.54 6.69
N TRP A 172 -9.84 44.22 6.79
CA TRP A 172 -10.53 43.36 5.83
C TRP A 172 -11.94 43.07 6.30
N PHE A 173 -12.92 43.19 5.41
CA PHE A 173 -14.34 43.00 5.73
C PHE A 173 -15.00 42.08 4.71
N ASN A 174 -15.89 41.21 5.15
CA ASN A 174 -16.67 40.36 4.24
C ASN A 174 -17.81 41.18 3.58
N ALA A 175 -18.57 40.54 2.68
CA ALA A 175 -19.69 41.18 1.97
C ALA A 175 -20.80 41.70 2.91
N GLU A 176 -21.00 41.06 4.06
CA GLU A 176 -21.96 41.47 5.10
C GLU A 176 -21.44 42.64 5.97
N GLY A 177 -20.17 43.05 5.81
CA GLY A 177 -19.56 44.13 6.56
C GLY A 177 -18.99 43.72 7.93
N ASN A 178 -18.80 42.42 8.17
CA ASN A 178 -18.09 41.90 9.34
C ASN A 178 -16.58 41.99 9.15
N ALA A 179 -15.87 42.47 10.16
CA ALA A 179 -14.42 42.53 10.15
C ALA A 179 -13.83 41.12 10.26
N LEU A 180 -12.79 40.83 9.47
CA LEU A 180 -11.98 39.63 9.61
C LEU A 180 -11.16 39.71 10.90
N ASP A 181 -11.24 38.65 11.70
CA ASP A 181 -10.44 38.48 12.92
C ASP A 181 -9.39 37.36 12.75
N GLN A 182 -8.28 37.47 13.48
CA GLN A 182 -7.17 36.51 13.47
C GLN A 182 -7.54 35.11 13.97
N SER A 183 -8.69 34.94 14.64
CA SER A 183 -9.15 33.65 15.15
C SER A 183 -10.19 32.97 14.25
N MET A 184 -10.61 33.60 13.16
CA MET A 184 -11.59 33.01 12.25
C MET A 184 -10.99 31.83 11.50
N ILE A 185 -11.75 30.74 11.45
CA ILE A 185 -11.40 29.53 10.69
C ILE A 185 -12.12 29.52 9.34
N VAL A 186 -11.49 28.92 8.34
CA VAL A 186 -12.11 28.74 7.02
C VAL A 186 -12.99 27.49 7.05
N THR A 187 -14.26 27.65 6.68
CA THR A 187 -15.22 26.52 6.58
C THR A 187 -15.80 26.35 5.18
N GLN A 188 -15.54 27.32 4.31
CA GLN A 188 -15.94 27.40 2.90
C GLN A 188 -15.15 28.53 2.24
N ASP A 189 -15.25 28.63 0.91
CA ASP A 189 -14.68 29.76 0.17
C ASP A 189 -15.17 31.10 0.72
N ALA A 190 -14.24 32.05 0.87
CA ALA A 190 -14.48 33.32 1.52
C ALA A 190 -13.83 34.46 0.76
N THR A 191 -14.52 35.60 0.72
CA THR A 191 -14.04 36.81 0.07
C THR A 191 -14.06 37.98 1.03
N TYR A 192 -12.95 38.71 1.07
CA TYR A 192 -12.78 39.89 1.90
C TYR A 192 -12.34 41.10 1.09
N TYR A 193 -12.80 42.27 1.50
CA TYR A 193 -12.55 43.55 0.86
C TYR A 193 -11.85 44.51 1.82
N ALA A 194 -10.86 45.24 1.32
CA ALA A 194 -10.19 46.27 2.10
C ALA A 194 -11.15 47.45 2.35
N LYS A 195 -11.25 47.87 3.61
CA LYS A 195 -11.96 49.11 3.98
C LYS A 195 -10.96 50.24 4.19
N TRP A 196 -11.32 51.43 3.70
CA TRP A 196 -10.46 52.60 3.71
C TRP A 196 -11.18 53.80 4.34
N ASN A 197 -10.43 54.65 5.05
CA ASN A 197 -10.83 55.99 5.49
C ASN A 197 -9.98 57.06 4.82
#